data_AF-A0A2A4WAB9-F1
#
_entry.id   AF-A0A2A4WAB9-F1
#
_cell.length_a   1.000
_cell.length_b   1.000
_cell.length_c   1.000
_cell.angle_alpha   90.00
_cell.angle_beta   90.00
_cell.angle_gamma   90.00
#
_symmetry.space_group_name_H-M   'P 1'
#
loop_
_entity.id
_entity.type
_entity.pdbx_description
1 polymer ?
#
loop_
_entity_poly.entity_id
_entity_poly.type
_entity_poly.pdbx_seq_one_letter_code
_entity_poly.pdbx_strand_id
1 'polypeptide(L)' 'MAKIITRYHHKDMPIMPVEGEFSAKNFSDAEIHKRAKADPDAQPLTDEELAKFRRVNPFAKK' A
#
# COMPACT_ATOMS: atom_id res chain seq x y z
N MET A 1 15.36 -13.17 -27.27
CA MET A 1 15.50 -11.71 -27.29
C MET A 1 14.17 -11.10 -26.82
N ALA A 2 14.07 -10.69 -25.55
CA ALA A 2 12.83 -10.12 -25.01
C ALA A 2 12.80 -8.60 -25.24
N LYS A 3 11.77 -8.10 -25.93
CA LYS A 3 11.55 -6.67 -26.16
C LYS A 3 11.09 -6.03 -24.85
N ILE A 4 11.91 -5.16 -24.26
CA ILE A 4 11.51 -4.34 -23.12
C ILE A 4 10.62 -3.22 -23.65
N ILE A 5 9.31 -3.31 -23.38
CA ILE A 5 8.35 -2.26 -23.69
C ILE A 5 8.42 -1.23 -22.56
N THR A 6 9.24 -0.20 -22.73
CA THR A 6 9.29 0.95 -21.82
C THR A 6 8.04 1.80 -22.08
N ARG A 7 7.04 1.74 -21.19
CA ARG A 7 5.85 2.61 -21.30
C ARG A 7 6.21 3.99 -20.73
N TYR A 8 6.09 5.03 -21.55
CA TYR A 8 6.30 6.40 -21.14
C TYR A 8 5.05 6.93 -20.41
N HIS A 9 5.22 7.47 -19.21
CA HIS A 9 4.15 8.15 -18.48
C HIS A 9 3.93 9.55 -19.08
N HIS A 10 2.79 9.75 -19.75
CA HIS A 10 2.32 11.08 -20.13
C HIS A 10 1.45 11.66 -19.01
N LYS A 11 1.72 12.92 -18.64
CA LYS A 11 1.04 13.63 -17.52
C LYS A 11 -0.49 13.70 -17.66
N ASP A 12 -1.02 13.61 -18.87
CA ASP A 12 -2.44 13.84 -19.16
C ASP A 12 -3.24 12.54 -19.41
N MET A 13 -2.62 11.36 -19.27
CA MET A 13 -3.33 10.09 -19.38
C MET A 13 -3.73 9.58 -17.99
N PRO A 14 -4.99 9.10 -17.81
CA PRO A 14 -5.36 8.43 -16.58
C PRO A 14 -4.46 7.21 -16.39
N ILE A 15 -3.90 7.08 -15.18
CA ILE A 15 -3.09 5.91 -14.81
C ILE A 15 -4.03 4.71 -14.78
N MET A 16 -4.10 3.99 -15.89
CA MET A 16 -4.84 2.75 -15.94
C MET A 16 -3.99 1.65 -15.29
N PRO A 17 -4.52 0.91 -14.30
CA PRO A 17 -3.83 -0.24 -13.74
C PRO A 17 -3.44 -1.21 -14.85
N VAL A 18 -2.19 -1.68 -14.85
CA VAL A 18 -1.83 -2.86 -15.65
C VAL A 18 -2.49 -4.07 -15.01
N GLU A 19 -3.04 -4.99 -15.81
CA GLU A 19 -3.59 -6.24 -15.28
C GLU A 19 -2.52 -6.98 -14.45
N GLY A 20 -2.80 -7.18 -13.15
CA GLY A 20 -1.88 -7.77 -12.19
C GLY A 20 -1.11 -6.78 -11.30
N GLU A 21 -1.19 -5.47 -11.53
CA GLU A 21 -0.60 -4.47 -10.62
C GLU A 21 -1.49 -4.26 -9.39
N PHE A 22 -1.10 -4.86 -8.27
CA PHE A 22 -1.68 -4.62 -6.95
C PHE A 22 -1.17 -3.31 -6.35
N SER A 23 -1.50 -2.19 -6.99
CA SER A 23 -1.20 -0.86 -6.44
C SER A 23 -2.37 -0.36 -5.60
N ALA A 24 -2.09 0.02 -4.35
CA ALA A 24 -3.08 0.62 -3.44
C ALA A 24 -3.77 1.87 -4.03
N LYS A 25 -3.15 2.54 -5.02
CA LYS A 25 -3.70 3.72 -5.70
C LYS A 25 -4.98 3.44 -6.50
N ASN A 26 -5.27 2.17 -6.76
CA ASN A 26 -6.40 1.74 -7.60
C ASN A 26 -7.59 1.23 -6.78
N PHE A 27 -7.49 1.21 -5.45
CA PHE A 27 -8.52 0.68 -4.57
C PHE A 27 -9.07 1.77 -3.66
N SER A 28 -10.36 1.65 -3.31
CA SER A 28 -10.95 2.49 -2.27
C SER A 28 -10.33 2.16 -0.92
N ASP A 29 -10.34 3.12 0.01
CA ASP A 29 -9.79 2.96 1.36
C ASP A 29 -10.41 1.74 2.08
N ALA A 30 -11.73 1.56 1.93
CA ALA A 30 -12.44 0.41 2.48
C ALA A 30 -11.94 -0.94 1.93
N GLU A 31 -11.59 -0.99 0.65
CA GLU A 31 -11.11 -2.22 0.00
C GLU A 31 -9.65 -2.51 0.34
N ILE A 32 -8.81 -1.47 0.45
CA ILE A 32 -7.44 -1.58 0.98
C ILE A 32 -7.49 -2.17 2.39
N HIS A 33 -8.34 -1.60 3.25
CA HIS A 33 -8.48 -2.03 4.63
C HIS A 33 -9.00 -3.47 4.74
N LYS A 34 -9.98 -3.86 3.91
CA LYS A 34 -10.48 -5.25 3.85
C LYS A 34 -9.37 -6.23 3.46
N ARG A 35 -8.53 -5.87 2.49
CA ARG A 35 -7.42 -6.73 2.04
C ARG A 35 -6.30 -6.81 3.05
N ALA A 36 -5.93 -5.70 3.67
CA ALA A 36 -4.92 -5.68 4.73
C ALA A 36 -5.31 -6.60 5.90
N LYS A 37 -6.61 -6.66 6.25
CA LYS A 37 -7.12 -7.60 7.27
C LYS A 37 -7.17 -9.06 6.81
N ALA A 38 -7.28 -9.30 5.51
CA ALA A 38 -7.33 -10.64 4.95
C ALA A 38 -5.94 -11.24 4.72
N ASP A 39 -4.88 -10.43 4.76
CA ASP A 39 -3.51 -10.85 4.58
C ASP A 39 -3.00 -11.56 5.86
N PRO A 40 -2.70 -12.87 5.80
CA PRO A 40 -2.23 -13.61 6.96
C PRO A 40 -0.81 -13.21 7.39
N ASP A 41 0.01 -12.66 6.48
CA ASP A 41 1.38 -12.25 6.73
C ASP A 41 1.48 -10.78 7.18
N ALA A 42 0.41 -10.00 7.00
CA ALA A 42 0.34 -8.58 7.36
C ALA A 42 -0.71 -8.26 8.44
N GLN A 43 -0.87 -9.17 9.42
CA GLN A 43 -1.79 -8.94 10.53
C GLN A 43 -1.42 -7.64 11.28
N PRO A 44 -2.40 -6.79 11.60
CA PRO A 44 -2.14 -5.57 12.35
C PRO A 44 -1.61 -5.91 13.74
N LEU A 45 -0.58 -5.18 14.18
CA LEU A 45 -0.02 -5.31 15.52
C LEU A 45 -1.08 -4.96 16.57
N THR A 46 -1.05 -5.66 17.69
CA THR A 46 -1.83 -5.28 18.88
C THR A 46 -1.28 -3.98 19.49
N ASP A 47 -2.09 -3.27 20.28
CA ASP A 47 -1.67 -2.05 20.97
C ASP A 47 -0.46 -2.28 21.90
N GLU A 48 -0.39 -3.47 22.53
CA GLU A 48 0.72 -3.87 23.40
C GLU A 48 2.01 -4.09 22.61
N GLU A 49 1.93 -4.68 21.42
CA GLU A 49 3.07 -4.88 20.55
C GLU A 49 3.53 -3.56 19.93
N LEU A 50 2.59 -2.71 19.52
CA LEU A 50 2.87 -1.38 19.00
C LEU A 50 3.59 -0.51 20.04
N ALA A 51 3.23 -0.64 21.33
CA ALA A 51 3.85 0.10 22.43
C ALA A 51 5.33 -0.25 22.66
N LYS A 52 5.81 -1.42 22.20
CA LYS A 52 7.22 -1.82 22.29
C LYS A 52 8.11 -1.04 21.32
N PHE A 53 7.53 -0.45 20.26
CA PHE A 53 8.29 0.30 19.27
C PHE A 53 8.51 1.74 19.71
N ARG A 54 9.74 2.23 19.50
CA ARG A 54 10.04 3.65 19.73
C ARG A 54 9.34 4.48 18.66
N ARG A 55 8.50 5.43 19.10
CA ARG A 55 7.85 6.37 18.18
C ARG A 55 8.91 7.18 17.42
N VAL A 56 8.72 7.30 16.10
CA VAL A 56 9.54 8.16 15.24
C VAL A 56 9.31 9.64 15.58
N ASN A 57 8.05 10.01 15.84
CA ASN A 57 7.72 11.32 16.39
C ASN A 57 7.47 11.20 17.91
N PRO A 58 8.41 11.64 18.76
CA PRO A 58 8.27 11.55 20.21
C PRO A 58 7.18 12.47 20.78
N PHE A 59 6.70 13.47 20.02
CA PHE A 59 5.71 14.45 20.47
C PHE A 59 4.28 14.17 20.00
N ALA A 60 4.05 13.07 19.29
CA ALA A 60 2.70 12.69 18.86
C ALA A 60 1.83 12.43 20.11
N LYS A 61 0.90 13.34 20.41
CA LYS A 61 -0.06 13.17 21.51
C LYS A 61 -0.92 11.93 21.24
N LYS A 62 -1.21 11.18 22.30
CA LYS A 62 -2.15 10.06 22.27
C LYS A 62 -3.56 10.56 22.01
#